data_AF-K5ZA06-F1
#
_entry.id   AF-K5ZA06-F1
#
_cell.length_a   1.000
_cell.length_b   1.000
_cell.length_c   1.000
_cell.angle_alpha   90.00
_cell.angle_beta   90.00
_cell.angle_gamma   90.00
#
_symmetry.space_group_name_H-M   'P 1'
#
loop_
_entity.id
_entity.type
_entity.pdbx_description
1 polymer ?
#
loop_
_entity_poly.entity_id
_entity_poly.type
_entity_poly.pdbx_seq_one_letter_code
_entity_poly.pdbx_strand_id
1 'polypeptide(L)'
;MNIPEQVIKEAGNMMEQYGGNLEYLGDVDGQKAWLLRLPDDLVIGFPFLYLYKDGEAIEITGPSVFDFIGLYVKDVEEVEVE
;
A
#
# COMPACT_ATOMS: atom_id res chain seq x y z
N MET A 1 13.24 6.08 -5.21
CA MET A 1 13.08 4.68 -5.68
C MET A 1 12.12 4.70 -6.86
N ASN A 2 12.39 3.93 -7.93
CA ASN A 2 11.45 3.84 -9.05
C ASN A 2 10.32 2.86 -8.69
N ILE A 3 9.08 3.24 -8.98
CA ILE A 3 7.91 2.39 -8.79
C ILE A 3 7.83 1.40 -9.97
N PRO A 4 7.66 0.09 -9.74
CA PRO A 4 7.49 -0.88 -10.82
C PRO A 4 6.26 -0.56 -11.69
N GLU A 5 6.35 -0.76 -13.01
CA GLU A 5 5.25 -0.49 -13.94
C GLU A 5 3.98 -1.28 -13.60
N GLN A 6 4.12 -2.49 -13.07
CA GLN A 6 2.99 -3.32 -12.63
C GLN A 6 2.23 -2.67 -11.48
N VAL A 7 2.94 -2.08 -10.52
CA VAL A 7 2.32 -1.35 -9.40
C VAL A 7 1.59 -0.11 -9.93
N ILE A 8 2.20 0.63 -10.85
CA ILE A 8 1.57 1.80 -11.50
C ILE A 8 0.30 1.38 -12.25
N LYS A 9 0.35 0.25 -12.97
CA LYS A 9 -0.78 -0.28 -13.74
C LYS A 9 -1.94 -0.69 -12.83
N GLU A 10 -1.67 -1.43 -11.76
CA GLU A 10 -2.72 -1.83 -10.81
C GLU A 10 -3.34 -0.61 -10.09
N ALA A 11 -2.51 0.35 -9.67
CA ALA A 11 -2.99 1.57 -9.02
C ALA A 11 -3.65 2.58 -9.97
N GLY A 12 -3.38 2.45 -11.28
CA GLY A 12 -3.72 3.46 -12.28
C GLY A 12 -5.19 3.84 -12.30
N ASN A 13 -6.09 2.86 -12.19
CA ASN A 13 -7.54 3.13 -12.20
C ASN A 13 -7.98 3.99 -11.00
N MET A 14 -7.43 3.74 -9.81
CA MET A 14 -7.74 4.55 -8.62
C MET A 14 -7.10 5.93 -8.72
N MET A 15 -5.86 6.01 -9.19
CA MET A 15 -5.13 7.27 -9.36
C MET A 15 -5.74 8.18 -10.45
N GLU A 16 -6.27 7.61 -11.52
CA GLU A 16 -6.96 8.37 -12.58
C GLU A 16 -8.30 8.93 -12.10
N GLN A 17 -9.05 8.16 -11.30
CA GLN A 17 -10.37 8.58 -10.82
C GLN A 17 -10.29 9.57 -9.65
N TYR A 18 -9.37 9.32 -8.72
CA TYR A 18 -9.35 9.98 -7.42
C TYR A 18 -8.07 10.77 -7.16
N GLY A 19 -7.07 10.70 -8.06
CA GLY A 19 -5.75 11.28 -7.82
C GLY A 19 -4.94 10.47 -6.80
N GLY A 20 -4.03 11.15 -6.10
CA GLY A 20 -3.19 10.56 -5.09
C GLY A 20 -1.82 10.10 -5.58
N ASN A 21 -1.06 9.49 -4.67
CA ASN A 21 0.31 9.03 -4.94
C ASN A 21 0.63 7.73 -4.21
N LEU A 22 1.56 6.97 -4.78
CA LEU A 22 2.07 5.74 -4.18
C LEU A 22 3.20 6.06 -3.20
N GLU A 23 3.01 5.69 -1.94
CA GLU A 23 4.01 5.75 -0.88
C GLU A 23 4.65 4.37 -0.70
N TYR A 24 5.97 4.29 -0.77
CA TYR A 24 6.69 3.05 -0.52
C TYR A 24 6.76 2.75 0.99
N LEU A 25 6.26 1.59 1.41
CA LEU A 25 6.25 1.19 2.82
C LEU A 25 7.49 0.39 3.22
N GLY A 26 8.00 -0.47 2.33
CA GLY A 26 9.15 -1.31 2.66
C GLY A 26 9.30 -2.54 1.78
N ASP A 27 10.26 -3.38 2.17
CA ASP A 27 10.59 -4.67 1.55
C ASP A 27 10.69 -5.73 2.65
N VAL A 28 9.90 -6.80 2.52
CA VAL A 28 9.92 -7.98 3.39
C VAL A 28 10.11 -9.20 2.49
N ASP A 29 11.25 -9.89 2.65
CA ASP A 29 11.60 -11.08 1.88
C ASP A 29 11.45 -10.91 0.35
N GLY A 30 11.85 -9.75 -0.17
CA GLY A 30 11.80 -9.38 -1.59
C GLY A 30 10.39 -9.01 -2.08
N GLN A 31 9.37 -9.09 -1.22
CA GLN A 31 8.06 -8.51 -1.48
C GLN A 31 8.09 -7.04 -1.08
N LYS A 32 7.78 -6.15 -2.02
CA LYS A 32 7.77 -4.70 -1.80
C LYS A 32 6.34 -4.20 -1.70
N ALA A 33 6.10 -3.20 -0.87
CA ALA A 33 4.77 -2.67 -0.64
C ALA A 33 4.67 -1.17 -0.94
N TRP A 34 3.59 -0.76 -1.62
CA TRP A 34 3.22 0.64 -1.81
C TRP A 34 1.79 0.88 -1.34
N LEU A 35 1.60 1.90 -0.52
CA LEU A 35 0.29 2.38 -0.09
C LEU A 35 -0.16 3.52 -1.02
N LEU A 36 -1.37 3.43 -1.56
CA LEU A 36 -1.97 4.56 -2.27
C LEU A 36 -2.51 5.58 -1.26
N ARG A 37 -1.87 6.75 -1.23
CA ARG A 37 -2.33 7.93 -0.51
C ARG A 37 -3.28 8.72 -1.41
N LEU A 38 -4.56 8.61 -1.10
CA LEU A 38 -5.62 9.38 -1.74
C LEU A 38 -5.72 10.79 -1.12
N PRO A 39 -6.30 11.78 -1.82
CA PRO A 39 -6.59 13.10 -1.27
C PRO A 39 -7.36 13.07 0.06
N ASP A 40 -7.02 13.98 0.97
CA ASP A 40 -7.58 14.04 2.33
C ASP A 40 -9.08 14.36 2.39
N ASP A 41 -9.66 14.89 1.31
CA ASP A 41 -11.08 15.23 1.20
C ASP A 41 -11.96 14.04 0.77
N LEU A 42 -11.36 12.87 0.52
CA LEU A 42 -12.07 11.64 0.17
C LEU A 42 -12.37 10.79 1.41
N VAL A 43 -13.60 10.31 1.48
CA VAL A 43 -14.02 9.30 2.46
C VAL A 43 -14.02 7.94 1.79
N ILE A 44 -13.07 7.09 2.18
CA ILE A 44 -12.92 5.72 1.69
C ILE A 44 -13.09 4.72 2.83
N GLY A 45 -13.49 3.49 2.50
CA GLY A 45 -13.66 2.44 3.50
C GLY A 45 -12.33 1.88 4.01
N PHE A 46 -11.54 1.32 3.09
CA PHE A 46 -10.24 0.71 3.40
C PHE A 46 -9.16 1.28 2.48
N PRO A 47 -7.89 1.33 2.92
CA PRO A 47 -6.79 1.72 2.05
C PRO A 47 -6.56 0.70 0.93
N PHE A 48 -5.81 1.13 -0.08
CA PHE A 48 -5.36 0.30 -1.19
C PHE A 48 -3.84 0.12 -1.07
N LEU A 49 -3.42 -1.12 -0.86
CA LEU A 49 -2.03 -1.52 -0.76
C LEU A 49 -1.65 -2.35 -1.98
N TYR A 50 -0.50 -2.08 -2.58
CA TYR A 50 0.01 -2.80 -3.73
C TYR A 50 1.26 -3.56 -3.33
N LEU A 51 1.19 -4.90 -3.39
CA LEU A 51 2.30 -5.79 -3.12
C LEU A 51 2.95 -6.20 -4.43
N TYR A 52 4.27 -6.08 -4.53
CA TYR A 52 5.04 -6.45 -5.71
C TYR A 52 6.06 -7.52 -5.37
N LYS A 53 6.07 -8.62 -6.12
CA LYS A 53 7.10 -9.64 -6.03
C LYS A 53 7.23 -10.34 -7.38
N ASP A 54 8.47 -10.69 -7.75
CA ASP A 54 8.77 -11.50 -8.94
C ASP A 54 8.15 -10.99 -10.26
N GLY A 55 8.04 -9.66 -10.41
CA GLY A 55 7.50 -9.04 -11.62
C GLY A 55 5.98 -8.89 -11.66
N GLU A 56 5.28 -9.31 -10.60
CA GLU A 56 3.82 -9.20 -10.48
C GLU A 56 3.45 -8.21 -9.38
N ALA A 57 2.33 -7.50 -9.57
CA ALA A 57 1.73 -6.64 -8.57
C ALA A 57 0.30 -7.10 -8.28
N ILE A 58 -0.09 -7.07 -7.00
CA ILE A 58 -1.46 -7.36 -6.57
C ILE A 58 -1.97 -6.24 -5.67
N GLU A 59 -3.25 -5.91 -5.82
CA GLU A 59 -3.95 -5.01 -4.91
C GLU A 59 -4.50 -5.77 -3.71
N ILE A 60 -4.29 -5.21 -2.51
CA ILE A 60 -4.86 -5.65 -1.25
C ILE A 60 -5.71 -4.50 -0.71
N THR A 61 -6.97 -4.79 -0.44
CA THR A 61 -7.92 -3.88 0.23
C THR A 61 -8.86 -4.70 1.13
N GLY A 62 -9.75 -4.02 1.85
CA GLY A 62 -10.59 -4.64 2.87
C GLY A 62 -9.89 -4.85 4.21
N PRO A 63 -10.52 -5.53 5.18
CA PRO A 63 -10.01 -5.62 6.56
C PRO A 63 -8.57 -6.14 6.70
N SER A 64 -8.16 -7.08 5.86
CA SER A 64 -6.82 -7.70 5.92
C SER A 64 -5.68 -6.74 5.57
N VAL A 65 -5.97 -5.60 4.94
CA VAL A 65 -4.93 -4.65 4.50
C VAL A 65 -4.07 -4.14 5.67
N PHE A 66 -4.66 -4.02 6.87
CA PHE A 66 -3.94 -3.55 8.05
C PHE A 66 -2.90 -4.56 8.54
N ASP A 67 -3.21 -5.85 8.47
CA ASP A 67 -2.25 -6.92 8.79
C ASP A 67 -1.03 -6.82 7.87
N PHE A 68 -1.25 -6.58 6.58
CA PHE A 68 -0.15 -6.41 5.63
C PHE A 68 0.63 -5.12 5.88
N ILE A 69 -0.04 -3.97 6.09
CA ILE A 69 0.65 -2.71 6.39
C ILE A 69 1.57 -2.86 7.61
N GLY A 70 1.11 -3.55 8.66
CA GLY A 70 1.89 -3.82 9.87
C GLY A 70 3.18 -4.59 9.62
N LEU A 71 3.27 -5.41 8.57
CA LEU A 71 4.51 -6.11 8.21
C LEU A 71 5.59 -5.18 7.65
N TYR A 72 5.18 -4.07 7.01
CA TYR A 72 6.09 -3.17 6.30
C TYR A 72 6.47 -1.93 7.10
N VAL A 73 5.57 -1.47 7.99
CA VAL A 73 5.84 -0.33 8.87
C VAL A 73 6.62 -0.81 10.08
N LYS A 74 7.95 -0.68 10.01
CA LYS A 74 8.81 -0.77 11.20
C LYS A 74 8.62 0.53 11.99
N ASP A 75 8.41 0.44 13.30
CA ASP A 75 8.17 1.56 14.23
C ASP A 75 6.70 1.93 14.53
N VAL A 76 5.81 0.94 14.63
CA VAL A 76 4.78 1.07 15.66
C VAL A 76 5.38 0.42 16.90
N GLU A 77 5.83 1.22 17.87
CA GLU A 77 6.05 0.71 19.22
C GLU A 77 4.80 -0.09 19.59
N GLU A 78 4.95 -1.37 19.93
CA GLU A 78 3.87 -2.12 20.57
C GLU A 78 3.50 -1.32 21.80
N VAL A 79 2.38 -0.58 21.73
CA VAL A 79 1.82 0.03 22.93
C VAL A 79 1.36 -1.16 23.77
N GLU A 80 2.16 -1.52 24.78
CA GLU A 80 1.74 -2.43 25.82
C GLU A 80 0.44 -1.85 26.40
N VAL A 81 -0.68 -2.47 26.07
CA VAL A 81 -1.95 -2.22 26.74
C VAL A 81 -1.86 -2.95 28.08
N GLU A 82 -1.47 -2.21 29.12
CA GLU A 82 -1.70 -2.61 30.53
C GLU A 82 -3.19 -2.66 30.86
#